data_AF-A0A951JKK0-F1
#
_entry.id   AF-A0A951JKK0-F1
#
_cell.length_a   1.000
_cell.length_b   1.000
_cell.length_c   1.000
_cell.angle_alpha   90.00
_cell.angle_beta   90.00
_cell.angle_gamma   90.00
#
_symmetry.space_group_name_H-M   'P 1'
#
loop_
_entity.id
_entity.type
_entity.pdbx_description
1 polymer ?
#
loop_
_entity_poly.entity_id
_entity_poly.type
_entity_poly.pdbx_seq_one_letter_code
_entity_poly.pdbx_strand_id
1 'polypeptide(L)'
;MSLSWFVEFFRALPEAFRALYQFGDPSNVGNGWWGFVIVAIWGVFIIGLPLAVAHFTYQKREWVSASMGAVAGMGVLVWVFGIVPSAWIYFVDSNKEILEDRIIPTSLRIPVGGGNYLDVATDLYQVLRDLVVVGWHLVAIGALFWAAVTVQRRLPKPLAPGEERRESGGYR
;
A
#
# COMPACT_ATOMS: atom_id res chain seq x y z
N MET A 1 -13.54 -14.17 -21.39
CA MET A 1 -12.94 -15.00 -20.32
C MET A 1 -13.70 -16.31 -20.24
N SER A 2 -13.02 -17.44 -20.39
CA SER A 2 -13.63 -18.78 -20.36
C SER A 2 -13.66 -19.34 -18.94
N LEU A 3 -14.56 -20.30 -18.69
CA LEU A 3 -14.62 -21.04 -17.42
C LEU A 3 -13.29 -21.78 -17.12
N SER A 4 -12.55 -22.17 -18.16
CA SER A 4 -11.23 -22.81 -18.04
C SER A 4 -10.18 -21.90 -17.44
N TRP A 5 -10.15 -20.63 -17.84
CA TRP A 5 -9.25 -19.63 -17.27
C TRP A 5 -9.54 -19.41 -15.78
N PHE A 6 -10.81 -19.37 -15.38
CA PHE A 6 -11.20 -19.21 -13.98
C PHE A 6 -10.70 -20.37 -13.11
N VAL A 7 -10.78 -21.60 -13.63
CA VAL A 7 -10.26 -22.79 -12.95
C VAL A 7 -8.72 -22.76 -12.89
N GLU A 8 -8.04 -22.32 -13.95
CA GLU A 8 -6.59 -22.15 -13.98
C GLU A 8 -6.09 -21.08 -12.99
N PHE A 9 -6.80 -19.96 -12.89
CA PHE A 9 -6.54 -18.91 -11.90
C PHE A 9 -6.50 -19.48 -10.47
N PHE A 10 -7.56 -20.19 -10.05
CA PHE A 10 -7.60 -20.77 -8.70
C PHE A 10 -6.56 -21.88 -8.49
N ARG A 11 -6.19 -22.62 -9.54
CA ARG A 11 -5.11 -23.61 -9.48
C ARG A 11 -3.73 -22.99 -9.38
N ALA A 12 -3.54 -21.78 -9.90
CA ALA A 12 -2.29 -21.05 -9.81
C ALA A 12 -2.13 -20.31 -8.46
N LEU A 13 -3.20 -20.10 -7.69
CA LEU A 13 -3.12 -19.42 -6.39
C LEU A 13 -2.16 -20.08 -5.38
N PRO A 14 -2.16 -21.41 -5.16
CA PRO A 14 -1.19 -22.04 -4.27
C PRO A 14 0.26 -21.79 -4.68
N GLU A 15 0.55 -21.80 -5.98
CA GLU A 15 1.88 -21.49 -6.51
C GLU A 15 2.23 -20.01 -6.28
N ALA A 16 1.29 -19.09 -6.51
CA ALA A 16 1.47 -17.67 -6.22
C ALA A 16 1.69 -17.39 -4.72
N PHE A 17 0.97 -18.07 -3.82
CA PHE A 17 1.21 -17.95 -2.38
C PHE A 17 2.56 -18.51 -1.96
N ARG A 18 2.99 -19.62 -2.58
CA ARG A 18 4.34 -20.17 -2.35
C ARG A 18 5.42 -19.22 -2.84
N ALA A 19 5.22 -18.62 -4.01
CA ALA A 19 6.11 -17.59 -4.54
C ALA A 19 6.18 -16.37 -3.61
N LEU A 20 5.03 -15.92 -3.08
CA LEU A 20 4.99 -14.83 -2.12
C LEU A 20 5.72 -15.17 -0.81
N TYR A 21 5.58 -16.41 -0.35
CA TYR A 21 6.33 -16.91 0.80
C TYR A 21 7.84 -16.91 0.52
N GLN A 22 8.27 -17.45 -0.62
CA GLN A 22 9.68 -17.48 -1.03
C GLN A 22 10.27 -16.09 -1.27
N PHE A 23 9.48 -15.14 -1.76
CA PHE A 23 9.89 -13.74 -1.90
C PHE A 23 10.31 -13.13 -0.56
N GLY A 24 9.72 -13.58 0.55
CA GLY A 24 10.11 -13.18 1.89
C GLY A 24 11.33 -13.91 2.46
N ASP A 25 11.99 -14.80 1.69
CA ASP A 25 13.18 -15.56 2.11
C ASP A 25 14.45 -15.09 1.38
N PRO A 26 15.02 -13.92 1.71
CA PRO A 26 16.15 -13.36 0.98
C PRO A 26 17.44 -14.20 1.08
N SER A 27 17.53 -15.10 2.04
CA SER A 27 18.69 -15.97 2.28
C SER A 27 18.46 -17.43 1.85
N ASN A 28 17.30 -17.76 1.28
CA ASN A 28 16.92 -19.10 0.82
C ASN A 28 17.09 -20.18 1.92
N VAL A 29 16.77 -19.84 3.17
CA VAL A 29 16.93 -20.71 4.35
C VAL A 29 15.67 -21.55 4.61
N GLY A 30 14.64 -21.42 3.76
CA GLY A 30 13.34 -22.07 3.88
C GLY A 30 12.33 -21.28 4.74
N ASN A 31 12.66 -20.05 5.11
CA ASN A 31 11.94 -19.26 6.12
C ASN A 31 11.45 -17.92 5.57
N GLY A 32 10.48 -17.97 4.65
CA GLY A 32 9.82 -16.83 4.01
C GLY A 32 9.23 -15.77 4.93
N TRP A 33 9.04 -16.07 6.22
CA TRP A 33 8.58 -15.10 7.19
C TRP A 33 9.63 -14.04 7.56
N TRP A 34 10.92 -14.29 7.33
CA TRP A 34 11.99 -13.37 7.75
C TRP A 34 11.91 -12.01 7.06
N GLY A 35 11.56 -11.96 5.77
CA GLY A 35 11.35 -10.71 5.06
C GLY A 35 10.26 -9.86 5.73
N PHE A 36 9.13 -10.47 6.10
CA PHE A 36 8.06 -9.79 6.83
C PHE A 36 8.51 -9.33 8.22
N VAL A 37 9.30 -10.14 8.93
CA VAL A 37 9.84 -9.77 10.26
C VAL A 37 10.78 -8.58 10.16
N ILE A 38 11.71 -8.58 9.19
CA ILE A 38 12.64 -7.48 8.96
C ILE A 38 11.87 -6.20 8.66
N VAL A 39 10.93 -6.29 7.73
CA VAL A 39 10.04 -5.20 7.33
C VAL A 39 9.28 -4.68 8.57
N ALA A 40 8.67 -5.56 9.38
CA ALA A 40 7.98 -5.17 10.61
C ALA A 40 8.89 -4.48 11.64
N ILE A 41 10.12 -4.98 11.85
CA ILE A 41 11.12 -4.37 12.75
C ILE A 41 11.44 -2.94 12.29
N TRP A 42 11.69 -2.74 10.99
CA TRP A 42 11.90 -1.40 10.44
C TRP A 42 10.70 -0.48 10.66
N GLY A 43 9.48 -1.02 10.53
CA GLY A 43 8.25 -0.29 10.84
C GLY A 43 8.19 0.18 12.30
N VAL A 44 8.56 -0.69 13.24
CA VAL A 44 8.64 -0.33 14.66
C VAL A 44 9.66 0.79 14.90
N PHE A 45 10.84 0.74 14.29
CA PHE A 45 11.86 1.76 14.48
C PHE A 45 11.51 3.11 13.85
N ILE A 46 10.96 3.11 12.63
CA ILE A 46 10.71 4.35 11.87
C ILE A 46 9.38 4.99 12.25
N ILE A 47 8.37 4.20 12.62
CA ILE A 47 7.02 4.68 12.91
C ILE A 47 6.72 4.53 14.41
N GLY A 48 6.88 3.32 14.94
CA GLY A 48 6.48 2.99 16.32
C GLY A 48 7.23 3.78 17.38
N LEU A 49 8.56 3.84 17.29
CA LEU A 49 9.40 4.54 18.26
C LEU A 49 9.15 6.06 18.25
N PRO A 50 9.14 6.75 17.09
CA PRO A 50 8.77 8.17 17.06
C PRO A 50 7.34 8.43 17.56
N LEU A 51 6.36 7.57 17.27
CA LEU A 51 5.01 7.70 17.86
C LEU A 51 5.03 7.58 19.39
N ALA A 52 5.79 6.63 19.93
CA ALA A 52 5.92 6.46 21.38
C ALA A 52 6.54 7.70 22.02
N VAL A 53 7.63 8.23 21.45
CA VAL A 53 8.27 9.47 21.92
C VAL A 53 7.29 10.65 21.82
N ALA A 54 6.55 10.75 20.72
CA ALA A 54 5.54 11.79 20.53
C ALA A 54 4.47 11.74 21.63
N HIS A 55 4.00 10.54 21.97
CA HIS A 55 3.01 10.33 23.03
C HIS A 55 3.56 10.71 24.42
N PHE A 56 4.78 10.26 24.78
CA PHE A 56 5.35 10.55 26.10
C PHE A 56 5.75 12.01 26.32
N THR A 57 6.04 12.74 25.24
CA THR A 57 6.44 14.16 25.28
C THR A 57 5.27 15.12 25.08
N TYR A 58 4.08 14.61 24.77
CA TYR A 58 2.85 15.39 24.65
C TYR A 58 2.58 16.18 25.93
N GLN A 59 2.20 17.47 25.80
CA GLN A 59 2.00 18.45 26.90
C GLN A 59 3.22 18.79 27.76
N LYS A 60 4.35 18.09 27.64
CA LYS A 60 5.59 18.38 28.38
C LYS A 60 6.60 19.14 27.53
N ARG A 61 6.73 18.73 26.26
CA ARG A 61 7.66 19.28 25.26
C ARG A 61 6.99 19.21 23.89
N GLU A 62 6.07 20.13 23.65
CA GLU A 62 5.19 20.10 22.46
C GLU A 62 5.96 20.09 21.14
N TRP A 63 7.08 20.81 21.05
CA TRP A 63 7.90 20.82 19.84
C TRP A 63 8.55 19.45 19.54
N VAL A 64 8.91 18.68 20.58
CA VAL A 64 9.45 17.32 20.42
C VAL A 64 8.33 16.39 19.97
N SER A 65 7.17 16.50 20.61
CA SER A 65 5.99 15.69 20.29
C SER A 65 5.55 15.89 18.84
N ALA A 66 5.46 17.15 18.39
CA ALA A 66 5.13 17.50 17.02
C ALA A 66 6.17 16.99 16.01
N SER A 67 7.46 17.18 16.30
CA SER A 67 8.55 16.70 15.43
C SER A 67 8.53 15.18 15.28
N MET A 68 8.40 14.44 16.37
CA MET A 68 8.37 12.97 16.35
C MET A 68 7.09 12.43 15.72
N GLY A 69 5.96 13.10 15.91
CA GLY A 69 4.71 12.80 15.20
C GLY A 69 4.84 13.00 13.68
N ALA A 70 5.52 14.07 13.26
CA ALA A 70 5.80 14.31 11.84
C ALA A 70 6.74 13.25 11.24
N VAL A 71 7.79 12.85 11.97
CA VAL A 71 8.69 11.75 11.56
C VAL A 71 7.91 10.45 11.39
N ALA A 72 7.08 10.08 12.37
CA ALA A 72 6.23 8.90 12.27
C ALA A 72 5.27 8.97 11.08
N GLY A 73 4.62 10.13 10.88
CA GLY A 73 3.71 10.37 9.76
C GLY A 73 4.43 10.20 8.42
N MET A 74 5.63 10.77 8.28
CA MET A 74 6.47 10.58 7.10
C MET A 74 6.87 9.11 6.90
N GLY A 75 7.19 8.41 7.99
CA GLY A 75 7.43 6.97 7.98
C GLY A 75 6.26 6.18 7.41
N VAL A 76 5.03 6.48 7.85
CA VAL A 76 3.81 5.88 7.30
C VAL A 76 3.68 6.16 5.80
N LEU A 77 3.94 7.40 5.36
CA LEU A 77 3.88 7.76 3.94
C LEU A 77 4.90 6.98 3.11
N VAL A 78 6.16 6.86 3.58
CA VAL A 78 7.21 6.07 2.91
C VAL A 78 6.80 4.60 2.79
N TRP A 79 6.19 4.06 3.82
CA TRP A 79 5.71 2.68 3.81
C TRP A 79 4.58 2.45 2.81
N VAL A 80 3.54 3.29 2.91
CA VAL A 80 2.31 3.13 2.15
C VAL A 80 2.54 3.46 0.67
N PHE A 81 3.32 4.48 0.35
CA PHE A 81 3.51 4.93 -1.03
C PHE A 81 4.83 4.49 -1.67
N GLY A 82 5.82 4.13 -0.86
CA GLY A 82 7.11 3.66 -1.35
C GLY A 82 7.24 2.15 -1.24
N ILE A 83 7.34 1.65 -0.01
CA ILE A 83 7.76 0.26 0.25
C ILE A 83 6.73 -0.74 -0.29
N VAL A 84 5.45 -0.60 0.06
CA VAL A 84 4.42 -1.59 -0.33
C VAL A 84 4.23 -1.63 -1.86
N PRO A 85 4.08 -0.51 -2.58
CA PRO A 85 3.97 -0.54 -4.04
C PRO A 85 5.22 -1.11 -4.72
N SER A 86 6.41 -0.78 -4.21
CA SER A 86 7.66 -1.31 -4.77
C SER A 86 7.77 -2.81 -4.55
N ALA A 87 7.41 -3.30 -3.37
CA ALA A 87 7.38 -4.74 -3.07
C ALA A 87 6.43 -5.49 -4.00
N TRP A 88 5.27 -4.91 -4.32
CA TRP A 88 4.35 -5.48 -5.31
C TRP A 88 4.99 -5.56 -6.70
N ILE A 89 5.58 -4.46 -7.20
CA ILE A 89 6.24 -4.44 -8.51
C ILE A 89 7.35 -5.49 -8.56
N TYR A 90 8.22 -5.55 -7.54
CA TYR A 90 9.30 -6.53 -7.49
C TYR A 90 8.79 -7.97 -7.40
N PHE A 91 7.71 -8.21 -6.65
CA PHE A 91 7.07 -9.52 -6.59
C PHE A 91 6.55 -9.94 -7.97
N VAL A 92 5.82 -9.06 -8.65
CA VAL A 92 5.24 -9.35 -9.96
C VAL A 92 6.33 -9.54 -11.02
N ASP A 93 7.37 -8.73 -11.02
CA ASP A 93 8.45 -8.83 -12.00
C ASP A 93 9.33 -10.07 -11.76
N SER A 94 9.60 -10.44 -10.50
CA SER A 94 10.40 -11.63 -10.15
C SER A 94 9.66 -12.96 -10.35
N ASN A 95 8.33 -12.95 -10.39
CA ASN A 95 7.50 -14.15 -10.55
C ASN A 95 6.72 -14.16 -11.86
N LYS A 96 7.20 -13.42 -12.87
CA LYS A 96 6.53 -13.28 -14.16
C LYS A 96 6.17 -14.62 -14.78
N GLU A 97 7.09 -15.58 -14.79
CA GLU A 97 6.87 -16.93 -15.37
C GLU A 97 5.70 -17.71 -14.73
N ILE A 98 5.37 -17.41 -13.47
CA ILE A 98 4.29 -18.08 -12.73
C ILE A 98 2.97 -17.30 -12.88
N LEU A 99 3.05 -15.96 -12.96
CA LEU A 99 1.88 -15.08 -12.97
C LEU A 99 1.33 -14.84 -14.38
N GLU A 100 2.20 -14.81 -15.38
CA GLU A 100 1.88 -14.52 -16.77
C GLU A 100 0.93 -15.59 -17.36
N ASP A 101 -0.16 -15.13 -17.96
CA ASP A 101 -1.23 -15.92 -18.60
C ASP A 101 -2.02 -16.90 -17.70
N ARG A 102 -1.50 -17.23 -16.51
CA ARG A 102 -2.21 -18.02 -15.49
C ARG A 102 -3.08 -17.16 -14.59
N ILE A 103 -2.53 -16.04 -14.13
CA ILE A 103 -3.18 -15.14 -13.16
C ILE A 103 -3.40 -13.76 -13.78
N ILE A 104 -2.38 -13.25 -14.46
CA ILE A 104 -2.39 -11.94 -15.12
C ILE A 104 -2.32 -12.17 -16.64
N PRO A 105 -3.38 -11.87 -17.39
CA PRO A 105 -3.38 -12.05 -18.84
C PRO A 105 -2.37 -11.11 -19.50
N THR A 106 -1.64 -11.61 -20.50
CA THR A 106 -0.69 -10.80 -21.29
C THR A 106 -1.35 -9.98 -22.39
N SER A 107 -2.41 -10.53 -22.97
CA SER A 107 -3.08 -9.94 -24.13
C SER A 107 -4.57 -10.25 -24.12
N LEU A 108 -5.36 -9.32 -24.66
CA LEU A 108 -6.78 -9.54 -24.93
C LEU A 108 -6.96 -9.70 -26.43
N ARG A 109 -7.20 -10.94 -26.84
CA ARG A 109 -7.48 -11.31 -28.23
C ARG A 109 -8.96 -11.53 -28.44
N ILE A 110 -9.54 -10.83 -29.40
CA ILE A 110 -10.92 -11.06 -29.84
C ILE A 110 -10.88 -11.88 -31.14
N PRO A 111 -11.53 -13.07 -31.20
CA PRO A 111 -11.61 -13.82 -32.43
C PRO A 111 -12.53 -13.10 -33.43
N VAL A 112 -12.06 -12.86 -34.65
CA VAL A 112 -12.83 -12.17 -35.72
C VAL A 112 -13.30 -13.13 -36.82
N GLY A 113 -13.20 -14.44 -36.58
CA GLY A 113 -13.59 -15.49 -37.52
C GLY A 113 -12.45 -15.88 -38.49
N GLY A 114 -12.56 -17.08 -39.05
CA GLY A 114 -11.58 -17.60 -40.03
C GLY A 114 -10.19 -17.94 -39.46
N GLY A 115 -10.07 -18.13 -38.14
CA GLY A 115 -8.77 -18.35 -37.47
C GLY A 115 -7.98 -17.06 -37.20
N ASN A 116 -8.53 -15.90 -37.55
CA ASN A 116 -7.91 -14.61 -37.29
C ASN A 116 -8.30 -14.07 -35.91
N TYR A 117 -7.32 -13.48 -35.23
CA TYR A 117 -7.48 -12.81 -33.95
C TYR A 117 -7.16 -11.32 -34.12
N LEU A 118 -7.96 -10.46 -33.49
CA LEU A 118 -7.64 -9.06 -33.31
C LEU A 118 -7.04 -8.88 -31.93
N ASP A 119 -5.78 -8.45 -31.87
CA ASP A 119 -5.15 -8.00 -30.62
C ASP A 119 -5.75 -6.64 -30.25
N VAL A 120 -6.59 -6.62 -29.21
CA VAL A 120 -7.26 -5.39 -28.74
C VAL A 120 -6.43 -4.67 -27.68
N ALA A 121 -5.61 -5.41 -26.94
CA ALA A 121 -4.65 -4.85 -26.01
C ALA A 121 -3.42 -5.77 -25.92
N THR A 122 -2.24 -5.16 -26.11
CA THR A 122 -0.93 -5.75 -25.81
C THR A 122 -0.45 -5.24 -24.45
N ASP A 123 0.44 -5.99 -23.80
CA ASP A 123 1.05 -5.64 -22.50
C ASP A 123 0.07 -5.46 -21.32
N LEU A 124 -1.04 -6.21 -21.32
CA LEU A 124 -1.99 -6.21 -20.20
C LEU A 124 -1.34 -6.58 -18.87
N TYR A 125 -0.25 -7.34 -18.91
CA TYR A 125 0.53 -7.67 -17.73
C TYR A 125 1.06 -6.42 -17.01
N GLN A 126 1.69 -5.51 -17.75
CA GLN A 126 2.24 -4.27 -17.20
C GLN A 126 1.10 -3.33 -16.77
N VAL A 127 0.06 -3.22 -17.60
CA VAL A 127 -1.10 -2.38 -17.29
C VAL A 127 -1.77 -2.83 -16.00
N LEU A 128 -2.00 -4.13 -15.80
CA LEU A 128 -2.62 -4.66 -14.58
C LEU A 128 -1.70 -4.55 -13.36
N ARG A 129 -0.40 -4.80 -13.52
CA ARG A 129 0.60 -4.58 -12.46
C ARG A 129 0.53 -3.14 -11.95
N ASP A 130 0.53 -2.18 -12.86
CA ASP A 130 0.55 -0.75 -12.52
C ASP A 130 -0.83 -0.27 -12.06
N LEU A 131 -1.92 -0.83 -12.57
CA LEU A 131 -3.29 -0.54 -12.13
C LEU A 131 -3.49 -0.89 -10.65
N VAL A 132 -2.93 -2.01 -10.17
CA VAL A 132 -2.96 -2.38 -8.76
C VAL A 132 -2.26 -1.32 -7.91
N VAL A 133 -1.12 -0.80 -8.39
CA VAL A 133 -0.40 0.29 -7.70
C VAL A 133 -1.25 1.55 -7.66
N VAL A 134 -1.87 1.95 -8.77
CA VAL A 134 -2.76 3.13 -8.82
C VAL A 134 -3.95 2.95 -7.88
N GLY A 135 -4.60 1.79 -7.89
CA GLY A 135 -5.71 1.47 -7.00
C GLY A 135 -5.30 1.54 -5.53
N TRP A 136 -4.12 1.00 -5.18
CA TRP A 136 -3.54 1.11 -3.85
C TRP A 136 -3.34 2.56 -3.42
N HIS A 137 -2.78 3.42 -4.27
CA HIS A 137 -2.57 4.84 -3.96
C HIS A 137 -3.90 5.57 -3.70
N LEU A 138 -4.94 5.31 -4.49
CA LEU A 138 -6.26 5.92 -4.30
C LEU A 138 -6.88 5.52 -2.95
N VAL A 139 -6.81 4.23 -2.60
CA VAL A 139 -7.29 3.73 -1.31
C VAL A 139 -6.49 4.34 -0.16
N ALA A 140 -5.15 4.38 -0.28
CA ALA A 140 -4.26 4.96 0.71
C ALA A 140 -4.55 6.45 0.96
N ILE A 141 -4.74 7.24 -0.09
CA ILE A 141 -5.10 8.66 0.02
C ILE A 141 -6.44 8.80 0.74
N GLY A 142 -7.45 8.01 0.36
CA GLY A 142 -8.77 8.02 1.01
C GLY A 142 -8.67 7.68 2.51
N ALA A 143 -7.88 6.67 2.87
CA ALA A 143 -7.66 6.26 4.26
C ALA A 143 -6.93 7.34 5.07
N LEU A 144 -5.90 7.96 4.50
CA LEU A 144 -5.15 9.05 5.15
C LEU A 144 -6.03 10.29 5.35
N PHE A 145 -6.83 10.67 4.35
CA PHE A 145 -7.78 11.76 4.47
C PHE A 145 -8.80 11.49 5.58
N TRP A 146 -9.39 10.29 5.58
CA TRP A 146 -10.31 9.87 6.64
C TRP A 146 -9.67 9.90 8.03
N ALA A 147 -8.43 9.41 8.16
CA ALA A 147 -7.69 9.44 9.42
C ALA A 147 -7.42 10.89 9.87
N ALA A 148 -6.97 11.77 8.97
CA ALA A 148 -6.73 13.17 9.27
C ALA A 148 -8.00 13.89 9.76
N VAL A 149 -9.13 13.70 9.08
CA VAL A 149 -10.43 14.25 9.50
C VAL A 149 -10.84 13.70 10.87
N THR A 150 -10.65 12.39 11.09
CA THR A 150 -11.00 11.75 12.37
C THR A 150 -10.17 12.30 13.52
N VAL A 151 -8.86 12.49 13.32
CA VAL A 151 -7.95 13.08 14.32
C VAL A 151 -8.31 14.55 14.57
N GLN A 152 -8.53 15.33 13.51
CA GLN A 152 -8.93 16.74 13.62
C GLN A 152 -10.22 16.91 14.44
N ARG A 153 -11.20 16.02 14.27
CA ARG A 153 -12.45 16.03 15.05
C ARG A 153 -12.23 15.70 16.53
N ARG A 154 -11.22 14.89 16.86
CA ARG A 154 -10.93 14.45 18.24
C ARG A 154 -10.04 15.43 19.01
N LEU A 155 -9.23 16.23 18.32
CA LEU A 155 -8.33 17.22 18.91
C LEU A 155 -8.79 18.64 18.52
N PRO A 156 -9.89 19.16 19.12
CA PRO A 156 -10.27 20.54 18.90
C PRO A 156 -9.13 21.45 19.35
N LYS A 157 -8.67 22.33 18.46
CA LYS A 157 -7.60 23.30 18.77
C LYS A 157 -7.97 24.09 20.02
N PRO A 158 -7.25 23.96 21.15
CA PRO A 158 -7.33 25.00 22.16
C PRO A 158 -6.79 26.28 21.52
N LEU A 159 -7.47 27.40 21.76
CA LEU A 159 -6.99 28.71 21.34
C LEU A 159 -5.61 28.97 21.96
N ALA A 160 -4.76 29.74 21.28
CA ALA A 160 -3.51 30.15 21.91
C ALA A 160 -3.83 30.92 23.21
N PRO A 161 -2.97 30.85 24.25
CA PRO A 161 -3.19 31.60 25.48
C PRO A 161 -3.39 33.10 25.18
N GLY A 162 -4.58 33.62 25.45
CA GLY A 162 -4.97 35.02 25.17
C GLY A 162 -5.78 35.24 23.87
N GLU A 163 -6.04 34.20 23.06
CA GLU A 163 -6.97 34.30 21.94
C GLU A 163 -8.39 33.94 22.40
N GLU A 164 -9.33 34.87 22.29
CA GLU A 164 -10.76 34.57 22.39
C GLU A 164 -11.24 33.87 21.12
N ARG A 165 -12.19 32.95 21.28
CA ARG A 165 -12.85 32.28 20.15
C ARG A 165 -13.58 33.36 19.37
N ARG A 166 -13.02 33.87 18.27
CA ARG A 166 -13.80 34.68 17.34
C ARG A 166 -14.99 33.84 16.93
N GLU A 167 -16.18 34.25 17.38
CA GLU A 167 -17.44 33.70 16.87
C GLU A 167 -17.35 33.84 15.37
N SER A 168 -17.19 32.72 14.68
CA SER A 168 -17.24 32.68 13.22
C SER A 168 -18.60 33.24 12.84
N GLY A 169 -18.61 34.48 12.36
CA GLY A 169 -19.82 35.23 12.04
C GLY A 169 -20.75 34.39 11.20
N GLY A 170 -21.81 33.89 11.83
CA GLY A 170 -23.03 33.52 11.14
C GLY A 170 -23.62 34.81 10.61
N TYR A 171 -23.62 34.98 9.29
CA TYR A 171 -24.47 35.98 8.66
C TYR A 171 -25.93 35.59 8.96
N ARG A 172 -26.62 36.48 9.69
CA ARG A 172 -28.07 36.64 9.56
C ARG A 172 -28.37 37.36 8.26
#